data_AF-A0A2V8LT42-F1
#
_entry.id   AF-A0A2V8LT42-F1
#
_cell.length_a   1.000
_cell.length_b   1.000
_cell.length_c   1.000
_cell.angle_alpha   90.00
_cell.angle_beta   90.00
_cell.angle_gamma   90.00
#
_symmetry.space_group_name_H-M   'P 1'
#
loop_
_entity.id
_entity.type
_entity.pdbx_description
1 polymer ?
#
loop_
_entity_poly.entity_id
_entity_poly.type
_entity_poly.pdbx_seq_one_letter_code
_entity_poly.pdbx_strand_id
1 'polypeptide(L)'
;MKRYSVTTFVLVVLALVFYPPQFSKSGGALGQRRRTRNPPSQTPKKTAVDYSRFSHATKEHTEACKTCHQSPTANSVKVRGFPDVADFPDHNACVSCHRQQFFKGVQPIICTDCHTKTSTRDDERWEFRNPKRPQQFTIEFPHDKHQDVIASLRLRPATSVRGFIKSAHAADDRTRKYNNCTICHAHPRAPVAPPGGWTDGFVPAADTFKSAPTGHDMCFNCHWQGQEPTRQNCAGCHKLLTAPYVRVESPKRYSMKFRHEGGGANHIAECTTCHINITKASSLSGLKPDVPITSCATTSCHNNPAKHEEIFGELAQLDKDKQFVCSYCHTSNVGKLDAPPSHYLAVERQPLKRTDLK
;
A
#
# COMPACT_ATOMS: atom_id res chain seq x y z
N MET A 1 28.44 39.99 -38.94
CA MET A 1 28.89 40.05 -37.53
C MET A 1 29.71 38.82 -37.20
N LYS A 2 30.72 39.01 -36.35
CA LYS A 2 32.01 38.30 -36.25
C LYS A 2 31.95 36.75 -36.13
N ARG A 3 32.77 36.08 -36.95
CA ARG A 3 33.28 34.71 -36.77
C ARG A 3 34.66 34.83 -36.11
N TYR A 4 34.94 34.07 -35.05
CA TYR A 4 36.30 33.93 -34.51
C TYR A 4 36.75 32.47 -34.57
N SER A 5 37.88 32.28 -35.25
CA SER A 5 38.70 31.07 -35.28
C SER A 5 39.28 30.77 -33.90
N VAL A 6 39.39 29.49 -33.55
CA VAL A 6 40.21 29.01 -32.43
C VAL A 6 41.27 28.08 -33.01
N THR A 7 42.52 28.46 -32.78
CA THR A 7 43.73 27.81 -33.28
C THR A 7 44.58 27.33 -32.10
N THR A 8 45.26 26.19 -32.30
CA THR A 8 46.54 25.74 -31.68
C THR A 8 46.56 25.38 -30.19
N PHE A 9 46.68 24.09 -29.82
CA PHE A 9 47.91 23.26 -29.65
C PHE A 9 48.73 23.57 -28.39
N VAL A 10 48.70 22.67 -27.40
CA VAL A 10 49.82 22.46 -26.45
C VAL A 10 49.90 20.96 -26.14
N LEU A 11 50.96 20.33 -26.67
CA LEU A 11 51.49 19.02 -26.26
C LEU A 11 52.54 19.26 -25.18
N VAL A 12 52.42 18.62 -24.03
CA VAL A 12 53.55 18.46 -23.10
C VAL A 12 53.65 17.00 -22.66
N VAL A 13 54.86 16.49 -22.90
CA VAL A 13 55.40 15.16 -22.72
C VAL A 13 55.64 14.85 -21.25
N LEU A 14 55.27 13.65 -20.79
CA LEU A 14 55.81 13.05 -19.56
C LEU A 14 56.20 11.59 -19.83
N ALA A 15 57.48 11.41 -20.14
CA ALA A 15 58.16 10.13 -20.06
C ALA A 15 58.76 10.00 -18.66
N LEU A 16 58.28 9.04 -17.87
CA LEU A 16 58.97 8.60 -16.66
C LEU A 16 59.28 7.12 -16.76
N VAL A 17 60.58 6.88 -16.66
CA VAL A 17 61.33 5.64 -16.83
C VAL A 17 61.08 4.73 -15.62
N PHE A 18 60.69 3.48 -15.88
CA PHE A 18 60.64 2.39 -14.90
C PHE A 18 62.06 1.83 -14.68
N TYR A 19 62.52 1.82 -13.43
CA TYR A 19 63.61 0.96 -12.96
C TYR A 19 63.16 0.22 -11.69
N PRO A 20 63.24 -1.12 -11.64
CA PRO A 20 63.08 -1.88 -10.41
C PRO A 20 64.46 -2.19 -9.79
N PRO A 21 64.57 -2.27 -8.46
CA PRO A 21 65.55 -3.17 -7.86
C PRO A 21 64.88 -4.26 -7.02
N GLN A 22 65.34 -5.47 -7.30
CA GLN A 22 65.18 -6.69 -6.54
C GLN A 22 65.85 -6.56 -5.15
N PHE A 23 65.25 -7.13 -4.10
CA PHE A 23 65.93 -7.73 -2.94
C PHE A 23 64.91 -8.68 -2.30
N SER A 24 65.07 -10.01 -2.42
CA SER A 24 65.97 -10.92 -1.68
C SER A 24 65.23 -11.65 -0.57
N LYS A 25 65.11 -12.97 -0.79
CA LYS A 25 64.69 -13.97 0.18
C LYS A 25 65.81 -14.23 1.18
N SER A 26 65.48 -14.21 2.46
CA SER A 26 66.12 -15.02 3.51
C SER A 26 65.06 -15.20 4.60
N GLY A 27 64.73 -16.39 5.10
CA GLY A 27 65.56 -17.55 5.33
C GLY A 27 66.04 -17.50 6.77
N GLY A 28 65.24 -18.00 7.71
CA GLY A 28 65.59 -17.97 9.14
C GLY A 28 64.53 -18.62 10.02
N ALA A 29 64.50 -19.96 10.01
CA ALA A 29 63.77 -20.76 10.98
C ALA A 29 64.65 -20.93 12.24
N LEU A 30 64.19 -20.40 13.38
CA LEU A 30 64.74 -20.75 14.70
C LEU A 30 63.62 -20.87 15.74
N GLY A 31 63.39 -22.11 16.16
CA GLY A 31 63.13 -22.51 17.55
C GLY A 31 61.95 -21.88 18.29
N GLN A 32 60.72 -22.32 18.01
CA GLN A 32 59.58 -22.05 18.89
C GLN A 32 59.47 -23.10 20.00
N ARG A 33 59.98 -22.74 21.18
CA ARG A 33 59.78 -23.41 22.46
C ARG A 33 58.27 -23.50 22.73
N ARG A 34 57.74 -24.72 22.79
CA ARG A 34 56.31 -25.04 23.02
C ARG A 34 55.89 -24.61 24.42
N ARG A 35 55.48 -23.35 24.58
CA ARG A 35 54.68 -22.89 25.73
C ARG A 35 53.23 -23.32 25.50
N THR A 36 52.75 -24.25 26.30
CA THR A 36 51.33 -24.54 26.49
C THR A 36 50.65 -23.28 27.04
N ARG A 37 50.10 -22.48 26.12
CA ARG A 37 49.29 -21.31 26.43
C ARG A 37 47.87 -21.81 26.64
N ASN A 38 47.35 -21.69 27.86
CA ASN A 38 45.93 -21.91 28.14
C ASN A 38 45.08 -21.14 27.12
N PRO A 39 44.04 -21.75 26.53
CA PRO A 39 43.21 -21.07 25.55
C PRO A 39 42.56 -19.86 26.23
N PRO A 40 42.64 -18.65 25.64
CA PRO A 40 41.95 -17.50 26.19
C PRO A 40 40.44 -17.82 26.19
N SER A 41 39.82 -17.64 27.36
CA SER A 41 38.38 -17.66 27.54
C SER A 41 37.73 -16.90 26.38
N GLN A 42 36.98 -17.62 25.55
CA GLN A 42 36.30 -17.04 24.40
C GLN A 42 35.24 -16.09 24.93
N THR A 43 35.53 -14.79 24.87
CA THR A 43 34.50 -13.77 25.02
C THR A 43 33.40 -14.05 23.99
N PRO A 44 32.11 -13.90 24.36
CA PRO A 44 31.02 -14.16 23.44
C PRO A 44 31.23 -13.29 22.20
N LYS A 45 31.44 -13.92 21.03
CA LYS A 45 31.52 -13.19 19.77
C LYS A 45 30.18 -12.48 19.59
N LYS A 46 30.20 -11.14 19.61
CA LYS A 46 29.08 -10.34 19.11
C LYS A 46 28.68 -10.92 17.75
N THR A 47 27.43 -11.34 17.64
CA THR A 47 26.85 -11.76 16.37
C THR A 47 27.09 -10.66 15.33
N ALA A 48 27.63 -11.05 14.17
CA ALA A 48 27.85 -10.10 13.09
C ALA A 48 26.52 -9.47 12.69
N VAL A 49 26.50 -8.15 12.50
CA VAL A 49 25.32 -7.41 12.07
C VAL A 49 24.97 -7.81 10.63
N ASP A 50 23.72 -8.20 10.40
CA ASP A 50 23.21 -8.52 9.06
C ASP A 50 22.78 -7.26 8.33
N TYR A 51 23.62 -6.77 7.42
CA TYR A 51 23.36 -5.61 6.57
C TYR A 51 22.55 -5.95 5.31
N SER A 52 21.99 -7.16 5.19
CA SER A 52 21.06 -7.50 4.09
C SER A 52 19.60 -7.26 4.45
N ARG A 53 19.34 -6.75 5.67
CA ARG A 53 17.99 -6.59 6.22
C ARG A 53 17.86 -5.32 7.04
N PHE A 54 17.48 -4.24 6.37
CA PHE A 54 17.04 -3.03 7.04
C PHE A 54 15.69 -3.23 7.77
N SER A 55 15.57 -2.68 8.97
CA SER A 55 14.33 -2.67 9.76
C SER A 55 14.18 -1.41 10.59
N HIS A 56 13.03 -0.75 10.52
CA HIS A 56 12.67 0.35 11.42
C HIS A 56 12.39 -0.11 12.86
N ALA A 57 12.37 -1.42 13.13
CA ALA A 57 12.17 -1.95 14.49
C ALA A 57 13.48 -2.03 15.31
N THR A 58 14.64 -1.89 14.67
CA THR A 58 15.92 -1.82 15.39
C THR A 58 16.09 -0.46 16.01
N LYS A 59 16.55 -0.41 17.27
CA LYS A 59 16.69 0.84 18.06
C LYS A 59 17.48 1.93 17.34
N GLU A 60 18.50 1.55 16.57
CA GLU A 60 19.34 2.46 15.80
C GLU A 60 18.62 3.09 14.60
N HIS A 61 17.50 2.51 14.16
CA HIS A 61 16.68 2.99 13.04
C HIS A 61 15.30 3.53 13.48
N THR A 62 15.10 3.77 14.78
CA THR A 62 13.89 4.42 15.30
C THR A 62 14.04 5.94 15.44
N GLU A 63 14.99 6.56 14.73
CA GLU A 63 15.13 8.02 14.70
C GLU A 63 13.93 8.70 14.04
N ALA A 64 13.85 10.04 14.16
CA ALA A 64 12.81 10.82 13.50
C ALA A 64 12.88 10.60 11.99
N CYS A 65 11.75 10.25 11.35
CA CYS A 65 11.70 9.84 9.92
C CYS A 65 12.45 10.80 8.99
N LYS A 66 12.40 12.11 9.26
CA LYS A 66 13.07 13.17 8.49
C LYS A 66 14.60 13.10 8.46
N THR A 67 15.24 12.35 9.36
CA THR A 67 16.70 12.16 9.34
C THR A 67 17.13 11.33 8.13
N CYS A 68 16.26 10.43 7.67
CA CYS A 68 16.49 9.58 6.50
C CYS A 68 15.61 9.98 5.31
N HIS A 69 14.33 10.25 5.54
CA HIS A 69 13.35 10.58 4.51
C HIS A 69 13.11 12.08 4.40
N GLN A 70 13.69 12.71 3.37
CA GLN A 70 13.50 14.14 3.13
C GLN A 70 12.15 14.43 2.47
N SER A 71 11.48 15.52 2.86
CA SER A 71 10.20 15.95 2.28
C SER A 71 10.11 17.49 2.13
N PRO A 72 9.77 17.99 0.94
CA PRO A 72 9.46 17.23 -0.28
C PRO A 72 10.71 16.62 -0.91
N THR A 73 10.55 15.49 -1.59
CA THR A 73 11.66 14.91 -2.38
C THR A 73 11.93 15.72 -3.63
N ALA A 74 13.20 15.78 -4.04
CA ALA A 74 13.69 16.70 -5.08
C ALA A 74 12.93 16.62 -6.43
N ASN A 75 12.28 15.48 -6.72
CA ASN A 75 11.54 15.25 -7.96
C ASN A 75 10.05 14.96 -7.77
N SER A 76 9.49 15.08 -6.55
CA SER A 76 8.10 14.65 -6.29
C SER A 76 7.08 15.36 -7.18
N VAL A 77 7.25 16.67 -7.40
CA VAL A 77 6.36 17.47 -8.25
C VAL A 77 6.45 17.03 -9.72
N LYS A 78 7.65 16.69 -10.22
CA LYS A 78 7.83 16.24 -11.60
C LYS A 78 7.29 14.83 -11.84
N VAL A 79 7.44 13.94 -10.86
CA VAL A 79 7.13 12.51 -11.01
C VAL A 79 5.69 12.19 -10.59
N ARG A 80 5.22 12.81 -9.52
CA ARG A 80 3.90 12.52 -8.92
C ARG A 80 2.93 13.70 -8.98
N GLY A 81 3.39 14.91 -9.32
CA GLY A 81 2.54 16.10 -9.39
C GLY A 81 2.27 16.76 -8.04
N PHE A 82 2.83 16.26 -6.93
CA PHE A 82 2.62 16.81 -5.59
C PHE A 82 3.88 16.71 -4.70
N PRO A 83 4.02 17.58 -3.68
CA PRO A 83 5.04 17.46 -2.64
C PRO A 83 4.89 16.15 -1.84
N ASP A 84 5.85 15.23 -1.92
CA ASP A 84 5.76 13.91 -1.26
C ASP A 84 7.09 13.45 -0.65
N VAL A 85 6.97 12.57 0.34
CA VAL A 85 8.05 11.73 0.88
C VAL A 85 8.24 10.54 -0.07
N ALA A 86 9.48 10.23 -0.47
CA ALA A 86 9.72 8.99 -1.20
C ALA A 86 9.60 7.78 -0.27
N ASP A 87 9.05 6.69 -0.82
CA ASP A 87 8.95 5.39 -0.14
C ASP A 87 10.33 4.88 0.33
N PHE A 88 11.40 5.33 -0.33
CA PHE A 88 12.78 5.04 0.02
C PHE A 88 13.61 6.32 0.08
N PRO A 89 14.60 6.40 0.99
CA PRO A 89 15.46 7.56 1.08
C PRO A 89 16.57 7.53 0.01
N ASP A 90 17.21 8.67 -0.21
CA ASP A 90 18.42 8.74 -1.03
C ASP A 90 19.61 8.04 -0.34
N HIS A 91 20.62 7.63 -1.11
CA HIS A 91 21.82 6.94 -0.60
C HIS A 91 22.48 7.66 0.59
N ASN A 92 22.44 9.00 0.63
CA ASN A 92 23.02 9.79 1.71
C ASN A 92 22.44 9.44 3.10
N ALA A 93 21.20 8.97 3.18
CA ALA A 93 20.59 8.53 4.43
C ALA A 93 21.32 7.33 5.05
N CYS A 94 21.78 6.40 4.22
CA CYS A 94 22.55 5.24 4.69
C CYS A 94 24.04 5.58 4.81
N VAL A 95 24.59 6.35 3.86
CA VAL A 95 26.03 6.63 3.78
C VAL A 95 26.54 7.45 4.98
N SER A 96 25.70 8.28 5.58
CA SER A 96 26.06 9.08 6.77
C SER A 96 26.52 8.21 7.96
N CYS A 97 25.91 7.03 8.14
CA CYS A 97 26.21 6.10 9.24
C CYS A 97 26.92 4.82 8.79
N HIS A 98 26.63 4.34 7.56
CA HIS A 98 27.10 3.07 7.01
C HIS A 98 28.11 3.21 5.87
N ARG A 99 28.88 4.31 5.84
CA ARG A 99 29.86 4.59 4.78
C ARG A 99 30.76 3.40 4.44
N GLN A 100 31.29 2.72 5.46
CA GLN A 100 32.19 1.59 5.25
C GLN A 100 31.48 0.41 4.59
N GLN A 101 30.26 0.08 5.03
CA GLN A 101 29.47 -1.02 4.46
C GLN A 101 29.01 -0.69 3.04
N PHE A 102 28.68 0.57 2.78
CA PHE A 102 28.21 1.07 1.48
C PHE A 102 29.25 0.93 0.37
N PHE A 103 30.54 1.03 0.70
CA PHE A 103 31.64 0.92 -0.27
C PHE A 103 32.44 -0.39 -0.16
N LYS A 104 31.94 -1.39 0.58
CA LYS A 104 32.66 -2.65 0.80
C LYS A 104 32.42 -3.64 -0.35
N GLY A 105 33.43 -3.79 -1.21
CA GLY A 105 33.43 -4.78 -2.29
C GLY A 105 32.67 -4.31 -3.54
N VAL A 106 32.59 -5.18 -4.55
CA VAL A 106 31.96 -4.88 -5.86
C VAL A 106 30.42 -4.98 -5.86
N GLN A 107 29.87 -5.61 -4.82
CA GLN A 107 28.44 -5.81 -4.59
C GLN A 107 28.17 -5.63 -3.08
N PRO A 108 28.10 -4.38 -2.59
CA PRO A 108 27.88 -4.13 -1.17
C PRO A 108 26.54 -4.74 -0.73
N ILE A 109 26.55 -5.56 0.33
CA ILE A 109 25.36 -6.29 0.77
C ILE A 109 24.22 -5.33 1.19
N ILE A 110 24.56 -4.16 1.71
CA ILE A 110 23.61 -3.10 2.09
C ILE A 110 22.79 -2.58 0.90
N CYS A 111 23.32 -2.68 -0.32
CA CYS A 111 22.56 -2.31 -1.51
C CYS A 111 21.36 -3.25 -1.75
N THR A 112 21.36 -4.48 -1.20
CA THR A 112 20.26 -5.46 -1.34
C THR A 112 19.01 -5.10 -0.53
N ASP A 113 19.10 -4.09 0.33
CA ASP A 113 17.94 -3.55 1.04
C ASP A 113 16.97 -2.86 0.07
N CYS A 114 17.50 -2.15 -0.93
CA CYS A 114 16.70 -1.46 -1.95
C CYS A 114 16.75 -2.17 -3.31
N HIS A 115 17.93 -2.56 -3.78
CA HIS A 115 18.11 -3.08 -5.12
C HIS A 115 17.98 -4.60 -5.18
N THR A 116 17.32 -5.10 -6.23
CA THR A 116 17.29 -6.53 -6.57
C THR A 116 18.60 -7.01 -7.18
N LYS A 117 19.36 -6.11 -7.82
CA LYS A 117 20.69 -6.35 -8.39
C LYS A 117 21.64 -5.24 -7.93
N THR A 118 22.76 -5.60 -7.30
CA THR A 118 23.65 -4.67 -6.57
C THR A 118 25.01 -4.46 -7.21
N SER A 119 25.23 -5.00 -8.41
CA SER A 119 26.51 -4.87 -9.08
C SER A 119 26.70 -3.47 -9.62
N THR A 120 27.80 -2.81 -9.25
CA THR A 120 28.19 -1.50 -9.77
C THR A 120 28.73 -1.54 -11.21
N ARG A 121 28.84 -2.73 -11.80
CA ARG A 121 29.34 -2.96 -13.17
C ARG A 121 28.24 -3.19 -14.20
N ASP A 122 27.01 -3.16 -13.74
CA ASP A 122 25.86 -3.50 -14.54
C ASP A 122 24.99 -2.25 -14.70
N ASP A 123 24.81 -1.83 -15.94
CA ASP A 123 24.09 -0.60 -16.29
C ASP A 123 22.57 -0.81 -16.36
N GLU A 124 22.09 -2.04 -16.15
CA GLU A 124 20.66 -2.34 -16.16
C GLU A 124 19.95 -1.66 -14.97
N ARG A 125 18.98 -0.81 -15.28
CA ARG A 125 18.14 -0.15 -14.30
C ARG A 125 16.94 -1.04 -13.98
N TRP A 126 17.05 -1.79 -12.89
CA TRP A 126 15.96 -2.59 -12.35
C TRP A 126 15.03 -1.74 -11.48
N GLU A 127 13.78 -2.16 -11.32
CA GLU A 127 12.83 -1.48 -10.45
C GLU A 127 13.39 -1.33 -9.03
N PHE A 128 13.31 -0.11 -8.49
CA PHE A 128 13.86 0.26 -7.18
C PHE A 128 13.20 -0.48 -6.00
N ARG A 129 12.05 -1.13 -6.24
CA ARG A 129 11.32 -1.86 -5.19
C ARG A 129 11.64 -3.34 -5.29
N ASN A 130 12.37 -3.89 -4.33
CA ASN A 130 12.36 -5.33 -4.12
C ASN A 130 10.95 -5.75 -3.65
N PRO A 131 10.12 -6.36 -4.52
CA PRO A 131 8.71 -6.63 -4.20
C PRO A 131 8.55 -7.66 -3.08
N LYS A 132 9.63 -8.39 -2.74
CA LYS A 132 9.65 -9.40 -1.67
C LYS A 132 9.81 -8.79 -0.28
N ARG A 133 10.08 -7.48 -0.15
CA ARG A 133 10.23 -6.82 1.15
C ARG A 133 8.85 -6.45 1.72
N PRO A 134 8.48 -6.97 2.91
CA PRO A 134 7.21 -6.62 3.53
C PRO A 134 7.20 -5.15 3.94
N GLN A 135 6.01 -4.53 3.93
CA GLN A 135 5.84 -3.21 4.54
C GLN A 135 6.14 -3.30 6.04
N GLN A 136 6.79 -2.28 6.58
CA GLN A 136 7.17 -2.19 8.00
C GLN A 136 6.27 -1.26 8.80
N PHE A 137 5.39 -0.51 8.11
CA PHE A 137 4.40 0.37 8.72
C PHE A 137 3.00 0.03 8.22
N THR A 138 2.04 0.19 9.11
CA THR A 138 0.62 0.30 8.78
C THR A 138 0.21 1.76 8.87
N ILE A 139 -0.86 2.11 8.16
CA ILE A 139 -1.45 3.44 8.22
C ILE A 139 -2.67 3.37 9.13
N GLU A 140 -2.63 4.13 10.22
CA GLU A 140 -3.76 4.44 11.08
C GLU A 140 -4.65 5.48 10.40
N PHE A 141 -5.90 5.10 10.17
CA PHE A 141 -6.92 5.91 9.50
C PHE A 141 -8.30 5.63 10.13
N PRO A 142 -8.63 6.29 11.25
CA PRO A 142 -9.93 6.17 11.92
C PRO A 142 -11.04 6.80 11.09
N HIS A 143 -11.90 5.98 10.47
CA HIS A 143 -12.96 6.46 9.58
C HIS A 143 -14.01 7.29 10.33
N ASP A 144 -14.34 6.93 11.57
CA ASP A 144 -15.22 7.69 12.47
C ASP A 144 -14.75 9.14 12.61
N LYS A 145 -13.48 9.36 12.98
CA LYS A 145 -12.92 10.70 13.16
C LYS A 145 -12.93 11.52 11.87
N HIS A 146 -12.62 10.90 10.74
CA HIS A 146 -12.65 11.59 9.45
C HIS A 146 -14.07 11.97 9.04
N GLN A 147 -15.07 11.12 9.30
CA GLN A 147 -16.46 11.46 9.01
C GLN A 147 -16.93 12.67 9.82
N ASP A 148 -16.63 12.69 11.13
CA ASP A 148 -17.01 13.78 12.02
C ASP A 148 -16.34 15.11 11.64
N VAL A 149 -15.03 15.10 11.39
CA VAL A 149 -14.29 16.30 11.00
C VAL A 149 -14.82 16.86 9.68
N ILE A 150 -15.02 16.01 8.67
CA ILE A 150 -15.52 16.49 7.38
C ILE A 150 -16.96 17.00 7.49
N ALA A 151 -17.80 16.37 8.31
CA ALA A 151 -19.14 16.86 8.59
C ALA A 151 -19.09 18.25 9.25
N SER A 152 -18.15 18.46 10.18
CA SER A 152 -17.95 19.74 10.87
C SER A 152 -17.41 20.86 9.97
N LEU A 153 -16.52 20.55 9.02
CA LEU A 153 -15.92 21.53 8.12
C LEU A 153 -16.94 22.08 7.11
N ARG A 154 -17.94 21.30 6.71
CA ARG A 154 -19.05 21.74 5.85
C ARG A 154 -20.02 22.70 6.53
N LEU A 155 -19.96 22.84 7.86
CA LEU A 155 -20.82 23.73 8.65
C LEU A 155 -20.21 25.13 8.86
N ARG A 156 -18.97 25.38 8.41
CA ARG A 156 -18.32 26.69 8.57
C ARG A 156 -18.62 27.60 7.37
N PRO A 157 -19.16 28.82 7.58
CA PRO A 157 -19.34 29.78 6.49
C PRO A 157 -17.99 30.11 5.83
N ALA A 158 -18.01 30.27 4.51
CA ALA A 158 -16.86 30.36 3.61
C ALA A 158 -15.97 31.62 3.76
N THR A 159 -15.89 32.22 4.96
CA THR A 159 -15.21 33.49 5.19
C THR A 159 -13.85 33.40 5.90
N SER A 160 -13.39 32.22 6.35
CA SER A 160 -12.17 32.17 7.20
C SER A 160 -11.03 31.23 6.79
N VAL A 161 -11.05 30.55 5.65
CA VAL A 161 -9.86 29.80 5.19
C VAL A 161 -9.60 30.05 3.72
N ARG A 162 -8.57 30.86 3.43
CA ARG A 162 -7.94 30.93 2.11
C ARG A 162 -7.39 29.55 1.76
N GLY A 163 -8.05 28.83 0.84
CA GLY A 163 -7.52 27.61 0.25
C GLY A 163 -8.58 26.62 -0.23
N PHE A 164 -9.07 26.84 -1.45
CA PHE A 164 -9.70 25.85 -2.36
C PHE A 164 -10.64 24.78 -1.78
N ILE A 165 -11.95 25.09 -1.69
CA ILE A 165 -13.05 24.32 -2.35
C ILE A 165 -14.19 25.32 -2.62
N LYS A 166 -14.46 25.65 -3.89
CA LYS A 166 -15.69 26.36 -4.27
C LYS A 166 -16.83 25.32 -4.35
N SER A 167 -17.62 25.19 -3.31
CA SER A 167 -18.99 24.68 -3.40
C SER A 167 -19.84 25.30 -2.30
N ALA A 168 -20.27 26.54 -2.53
CA ALA A 168 -21.32 27.16 -1.73
C ALA A 168 -22.67 26.65 -2.22
N HIS A 169 -23.21 25.64 -1.55
CA HIS A 169 -24.64 25.37 -1.56
C HIS A 169 -25.16 25.72 -0.17
N ALA A 170 -26.17 26.59 -0.08
CA ALA A 170 -26.87 26.88 1.15
C ALA A 170 -27.37 25.56 1.75
N ALA A 171 -26.98 25.27 2.98
CA ALA A 171 -27.36 24.03 3.66
C ALA A 171 -28.85 24.11 4.03
N ASP A 172 -29.70 23.42 3.27
CA ASP A 172 -31.00 22.96 3.76
C ASP A 172 -30.77 21.73 4.63
N ASP A 173 -31.14 21.81 5.90
CA ASP A 173 -31.01 20.75 6.90
C ASP A 173 -31.67 19.43 6.49
N ARG A 174 -32.68 19.48 5.60
CA ARG A 174 -33.36 18.30 5.06
C ARG A 174 -32.59 17.58 3.94
N THR A 175 -31.51 18.17 3.44
CA THR A 175 -30.66 17.61 2.36
C THR A 175 -29.25 17.27 2.81
N ARG A 176 -28.98 17.29 4.14
CA ARG A 176 -27.69 16.92 4.72
C ARG A 176 -27.34 15.48 4.36
N LYS A 177 -26.59 15.31 3.27
CA LYS A 177 -25.89 14.05 2.95
C LYS A 177 -24.74 13.94 3.93
N TYR A 178 -24.92 13.15 4.98
CA TYR A 178 -23.90 12.85 5.98
C TYR A 178 -22.74 12.03 5.40
N ASN A 179 -22.93 11.44 4.21
CA ASN A 179 -21.87 10.74 3.48
C ASN A 179 -20.83 11.68 2.90
N ASN A 180 -19.74 11.79 3.64
CA ASN A 180 -18.47 12.36 3.21
C ASN A 180 -17.55 11.34 2.54
N CYS A 181 -17.99 10.08 2.40
CA CYS A 181 -17.17 8.99 1.86
C CYS A 181 -16.63 9.32 0.46
N THR A 182 -17.44 9.97 -0.39
CA THR A 182 -17.08 10.35 -1.76
C THR A 182 -15.97 11.40 -1.87
N ILE A 183 -15.62 12.06 -0.75
CA ILE A 183 -14.47 12.97 -0.72
C ILE A 183 -13.16 12.19 -0.88
N CYS A 184 -13.10 10.97 -0.35
CA CYS A 184 -11.93 10.09 -0.44
C CYS A 184 -12.12 8.94 -1.44
N HIS A 185 -13.36 8.49 -1.62
CA HIS A 185 -13.74 7.35 -2.46
C HIS A 185 -14.42 7.81 -3.75
N ALA A 186 -13.63 8.02 -4.79
CA ALA A 186 -14.11 8.45 -6.11
C ALA A 186 -14.57 7.25 -6.96
N HIS A 187 -15.19 7.52 -8.10
CA HIS A 187 -15.38 6.50 -9.13
C HIS A 187 -14.06 6.29 -9.88
N PRO A 188 -13.58 5.04 -10.04
CA PRO A 188 -12.56 4.73 -11.02
C PRO A 188 -13.01 5.23 -12.39
N ARG A 189 -12.13 5.95 -13.09
CA ARG A 189 -12.41 6.41 -14.45
C ARG A 189 -12.24 5.32 -15.50
N ALA A 190 -11.66 4.19 -15.12
CA ALA A 190 -11.41 3.05 -15.98
C ALA A 190 -12.01 1.77 -15.38
N PRO A 191 -12.53 0.85 -16.20
CA PRO A 191 -12.84 -0.50 -15.76
C PRO A 191 -11.63 -1.10 -15.05
N VAL A 192 -11.84 -1.68 -13.87
CA VAL A 192 -10.78 -2.45 -13.21
C VAL A 192 -10.64 -3.72 -14.02
N ALA A 193 -9.58 -3.79 -14.84
CA ALA A 193 -9.24 -5.02 -15.52
C ALA A 193 -9.13 -6.12 -14.47
N PRO A 194 -9.83 -7.27 -14.65
CA PRO A 194 -9.80 -8.32 -13.67
C PRO A 194 -8.35 -8.76 -13.43
N PRO A 195 -7.88 -8.87 -12.17
CA PRO A 195 -6.71 -9.68 -11.86
C PRO A 195 -6.96 -11.05 -12.49
N GLY A 196 -5.99 -11.58 -13.25
CA GLY A 196 -6.19 -12.81 -14.03
C GLY A 196 -6.89 -13.91 -13.22
N GLY A 197 -7.98 -14.49 -13.76
CA GLY A 197 -8.71 -15.59 -13.10
C GLY A 197 -10.23 -15.48 -13.02
N TRP A 198 -10.89 -14.66 -13.85
CA TRP A 198 -12.35 -14.56 -13.84
C TRP A 198 -12.93 -15.52 -14.87
N THR A 199 -13.76 -16.46 -14.41
CA THR A 199 -14.15 -17.66 -15.16
C THR A 199 -15.22 -17.43 -16.23
N ASP A 200 -15.90 -16.28 -16.22
CA ASP A 200 -17.15 -16.09 -16.98
C ASP A 200 -17.07 -14.95 -18.00
N GLY A 201 -15.88 -14.37 -18.25
CA GLY A 201 -15.74 -13.19 -19.10
C GLY A 201 -16.47 -11.93 -18.60
N PHE A 202 -17.03 -11.97 -17.38
CA PHE A 202 -17.68 -10.81 -16.77
C PHE A 202 -16.66 -9.70 -16.52
N VAL A 203 -16.85 -8.57 -17.19
CA VAL A 203 -16.07 -7.35 -16.99
C VAL A 203 -16.93 -6.36 -16.20
N PRO A 204 -16.56 -6.02 -14.96
CA PRO A 204 -17.30 -5.03 -14.19
C PRO A 204 -17.23 -3.67 -14.88
N ALA A 205 -18.36 -2.96 -14.92
CA ALA A 205 -18.39 -1.57 -15.36
C ALA A 205 -17.49 -0.69 -14.47
N ALA A 206 -16.96 0.42 -14.99
CA ALA A 206 -16.03 1.29 -14.26
C ALA A 206 -16.60 1.84 -12.93
N ASP A 207 -17.92 2.00 -12.86
CA ASP A 207 -18.67 2.47 -11.68
C ASP A 207 -18.98 1.36 -10.66
N THR A 208 -18.60 0.11 -10.92
CA THR A 208 -18.85 -1.03 -10.02
C THR A 208 -18.13 -0.83 -8.69
N PHE A 209 -16.93 -0.25 -8.73
CA PHE A 209 -16.09 -0.04 -7.56
C PHE A 209 -15.99 1.44 -7.23
N LYS A 210 -15.79 1.75 -5.95
CA LYS A 210 -15.23 3.04 -5.55
C LYS A 210 -13.72 2.86 -5.37
N SER A 211 -12.94 3.87 -5.76
CA SER A 211 -11.50 3.91 -5.45
C SER A 211 -11.29 4.11 -3.95
N ALA A 212 -10.09 3.86 -3.46
CA ALA A 212 -9.65 4.23 -2.14
C ALA A 212 -8.36 5.06 -2.24
N PRO A 213 -8.03 5.87 -1.22
CA PRO A 213 -6.72 6.52 -1.15
C PRO A 213 -5.60 5.48 -1.23
N THR A 214 -4.65 5.69 -2.16
CA THR A 214 -3.51 4.79 -2.38
C THR A 214 -2.15 5.47 -2.21
N GLY A 215 -2.14 6.78 -2.03
CA GLY A 215 -0.94 7.59 -1.91
C GLY A 215 -1.11 8.77 -0.95
N HIS A 216 0.01 9.40 -0.60
CA HIS A 216 0.02 10.57 0.29
C HIS A 216 -0.67 11.79 -0.32
N ASP A 217 -0.80 11.90 -1.65
CA ASP A 217 -1.52 12.98 -2.32
C ASP A 217 -2.94 13.16 -1.78
N MET A 218 -3.64 12.04 -1.62
CA MET A 218 -5.02 12.03 -1.14
C MET A 218 -5.11 12.52 0.31
N CYS A 219 -4.15 12.15 1.15
CA CYS A 219 -4.10 12.56 2.55
C CYS A 219 -3.65 14.03 2.70
N PHE A 220 -2.63 14.44 1.94
CA PHE A 220 -2.01 15.76 2.03
C PHE A 220 -2.85 16.88 1.46
N ASN A 221 -3.91 16.57 0.70
CA ASN A 221 -4.97 17.54 0.40
C ASN A 221 -5.50 18.24 1.66
N CYS A 222 -5.55 17.55 2.81
CA CYS A 222 -5.94 18.13 4.09
C CYS A 222 -4.76 18.23 5.07
N HIS A 223 -3.90 17.20 5.09
CA HIS A 223 -2.88 17.01 6.12
C HIS A 223 -1.49 17.59 5.78
N TRP A 224 -1.33 18.34 4.68
CA TRP A 224 -0.02 18.93 4.36
C TRP A 224 0.42 19.93 5.45
N GLN A 225 -0.40 20.96 5.67
CA GLN A 225 -0.21 21.99 6.70
C GLN A 225 -1.54 22.40 7.35
N GLY A 226 -2.67 21.88 6.87
CA GLY A 226 -4.01 22.38 7.22
C GLY A 226 -4.63 21.71 8.43
N GLN A 227 -4.35 20.41 8.65
CA GLN A 227 -4.93 19.61 9.72
C GLN A 227 -3.89 18.65 10.30
N GLU A 228 -3.86 18.50 11.62
CA GLU A 228 -3.05 17.47 12.26
C GLU A 228 -3.65 16.06 12.02
N PRO A 229 -2.82 15.01 11.86
CA PRO A 229 -1.36 15.05 11.79
C PRO A 229 -0.85 15.75 10.51
N THR A 230 0.12 16.65 10.65
CA THR A 230 0.70 17.35 9.49
C THR A 230 1.80 16.54 8.79
N ARG A 231 2.29 17.01 7.63
CA ARG A 231 3.35 16.35 6.84
C ARG A 231 4.63 16.05 7.64
N GLN A 232 4.90 16.78 8.72
CA GLN A 232 6.08 16.56 9.57
C GLN A 232 5.86 15.46 10.62
N ASN A 233 4.62 15.10 10.91
CA ASN A 233 4.25 14.12 11.93
C ASN A 233 3.94 12.76 11.31
N CYS A 234 4.97 12.10 10.75
CA CYS A 234 4.82 10.81 10.09
C CYS A 234 4.21 9.75 11.03
N ALA A 235 4.59 9.77 12.31
CA ALA A 235 4.09 8.87 13.34
C ALA A 235 2.61 9.09 13.73
N GLY A 236 2.03 10.21 13.29
CA GLY A 236 0.60 10.48 13.43
C GLY A 236 -0.27 9.54 12.58
N CYS A 237 0.24 9.11 11.42
CA CYS A 237 -0.45 8.15 10.55
C CYS A 237 0.25 6.79 10.51
N HIS A 238 1.58 6.75 10.49
CA HIS A 238 2.33 5.51 10.31
C HIS A 238 2.67 4.87 11.67
N LYS A 239 2.30 3.60 11.84
CA LYS A 239 2.63 2.78 13.02
C LYS A 239 3.45 1.58 12.60
N LEU A 240 4.48 1.24 13.37
CA LEU A 240 5.28 0.04 13.11
C LEU A 240 4.38 -1.19 13.11
N LEU A 241 4.53 -2.02 12.09
CA LEU A 241 3.85 -3.29 12.01
C LEU A 241 4.48 -4.27 12.99
N THR A 242 3.65 -4.90 13.82
CA THR A 242 4.04 -6.00 14.70
C THR A 242 4.04 -7.34 13.97
N ALA A 243 3.42 -7.41 12.78
CA ALA A 243 3.40 -8.58 11.90
C ALA A 243 3.62 -8.18 10.43
N PRO A 244 4.32 -9.00 9.63
CA PRO A 244 4.53 -8.71 8.21
C PRO A 244 3.20 -8.54 7.47
N TYR A 245 3.00 -7.40 6.82
CA TYR A 245 1.83 -7.16 5.97
C TYR A 245 2.13 -7.57 4.54
N VAL A 246 1.30 -8.47 4.00
CA VAL A 246 1.29 -8.83 2.58
C VAL A 246 0.29 -7.92 1.89
N ARG A 247 0.75 -7.17 0.89
CA ARG A 247 -0.12 -6.35 0.05
C ARG A 247 -1.14 -7.27 -0.63
N VAL A 248 -2.42 -7.00 -0.42
CA VAL A 248 -3.49 -7.58 -1.21
C VAL A 248 -3.53 -6.82 -2.54
N GLU A 249 -3.12 -7.44 -3.64
CA GLU A 249 -3.04 -6.79 -4.97
C GLU A 249 -4.40 -6.40 -5.53
N SER A 250 -5.46 -7.10 -5.10
CA SER A 250 -6.83 -6.78 -5.46
C SER A 250 -7.79 -7.19 -4.34
N PRO A 251 -8.74 -6.34 -3.94
CA PRO A 251 -9.75 -6.73 -2.95
C PRO A 251 -10.52 -7.94 -3.48
N LYS A 252 -10.52 -9.03 -2.70
CA LYS A 252 -11.42 -10.16 -2.97
C LYS A 252 -12.85 -9.67 -2.74
N ARG A 253 -13.68 -9.71 -3.76
CA ARG A 253 -15.10 -9.33 -3.66
C ARG A 253 -15.95 -10.51 -4.08
N TYR A 254 -16.84 -10.95 -3.20
CA TYR A 254 -17.73 -12.06 -3.48
C TYR A 254 -18.96 -11.60 -4.28
N SER A 255 -19.55 -10.45 -3.94
CA SER A 255 -20.73 -9.89 -4.62
C SER A 255 -20.34 -9.00 -5.80
N MET A 256 -19.75 -9.63 -6.81
CA MET A 256 -19.08 -8.93 -7.91
C MET A 256 -20.01 -8.20 -8.87
N LYS A 257 -21.27 -8.64 -8.98
CA LYS A 257 -22.27 -8.04 -9.85
C LYS A 257 -23.00 -6.85 -9.22
N PHE A 258 -22.74 -6.54 -7.94
CA PHE A 258 -23.30 -5.36 -7.29
C PHE A 258 -22.70 -4.07 -7.86
N ARG A 259 -23.57 -3.13 -8.29
CA ARG A 259 -23.20 -1.81 -8.78
C ARG A 259 -23.66 -0.70 -7.82
N HIS A 260 -22.76 0.23 -7.54
CA HIS A 260 -23.05 1.38 -6.68
C HIS A 260 -23.93 2.43 -7.39
N GLU A 261 -23.81 2.58 -8.71
CA GLU A 261 -24.67 3.48 -9.51
C GLU A 261 -25.30 2.77 -10.72
N GLY A 262 -26.52 3.18 -11.09
CA GLY A 262 -27.14 2.91 -12.40
C GLY A 262 -27.50 1.46 -12.76
N GLY A 263 -27.87 0.60 -11.81
CA GLY A 263 -28.31 -0.78 -12.10
C GLY A 263 -29.69 -1.12 -11.53
N GLY A 264 -30.68 -1.35 -12.41
CA GLY A 264 -32.00 -1.98 -12.17
C GLY A 264 -32.97 -1.23 -11.27
N ALA A 265 -32.53 -0.86 -10.08
CA ALA A 265 -33.22 -0.03 -9.10
C ALA A 265 -32.14 0.71 -8.30
N ASN A 266 -31.92 1.99 -8.57
CA ASN A 266 -30.82 2.78 -8.04
C ASN A 266 -30.58 2.55 -6.53
N HIS A 267 -29.41 2.04 -6.14
CA HIS A 267 -28.95 1.96 -4.75
C HIS A 267 -28.71 3.38 -4.21
N ILE A 268 -29.78 4.12 -3.95
CA ILE A 268 -29.78 5.50 -3.41
C ILE A 268 -29.55 5.55 -1.90
N ALA A 269 -29.23 4.41 -1.29
CA ALA A 269 -28.97 4.31 0.13
C ALA A 269 -27.63 4.97 0.51
N GLU A 270 -27.56 5.45 1.75
CA GLU A 270 -26.33 6.01 2.28
C GLU A 270 -25.24 4.91 2.39
N CYS A 271 -23.95 5.26 2.26
CA CYS A 271 -22.85 4.28 2.25
C CYS A 271 -22.86 3.38 3.50
N THR A 272 -23.14 3.96 4.67
CA THR A 272 -23.19 3.27 5.96
C THR A 272 -24.45 2.40 6.15
N THR A 273 -25.45 2.51 5.27
CA THR A 273 -26.59 1.57 5.23
C THR A 273 -26.11 0.16 4.90
N CYS A 274 -25.16 0.04 3.97
CA CYS A 274 -24.59 -1.25 3.57
C CYS A 274 -23.26 -1.54 4.25
N HIS A 275 -22.38 -0.53 4.33
CA HIS A 275 -21.06 -0.68 4.92
C HIS A 275 -21.08 -0.49 6.44
N ILE A 276 -21.84 -1.32 7.16
CA ILE A 276 -22.15 -1.14 8.59
C ILE A 276 -20.92 -1.17 9.53
N ASN A 277 -19.78 -1.71 9.06
CA ASN A 277 -18.55 -1.82 9.84
C ASN A 277 -17.46 -0.83 9.40
N ILE A 278 -17.69 -0.03 8.35
CA ILE A 278 -16.63 0.83 7.80
C ILE A 278 -16.17 1.90 8.78
N THR A 279 -17.09 2.44 9.58
CA THR A 279 -16.80 3.46 10.59
C THR A 279 -15.91 2.94 11.71
N LYS A 280 -15.93 1.62 11.97
CA LYS A 280 -15.10 0.98 13.00
C LYS A 280 -13.67 0.71 12.52
N ALA A 281 -13.37 0.88 11.23
CA ALA A 281 -12.05 0.66 10.71
C ALA A 281 -11.11 1.82 11.07
N SER A 282 -10.05 1.50 11.79
CA SER A 282 -9.00 2.45 12.19
C SER A 282 -7.70 2.28 11.42
N SER A 283 -7.66 1.42 10.40
CA SER A 283 -6.48 1.23 9.56
C SER A 283 -6.87 1.07 8.09
N LEU A 284 -5.99 1.54 7.20
CA LEU A 284 -6.07 1.24 5.76
C LEU A 284 -5.67 -0.21 5.45
N SER A 285 -4.98 -0.88 6.38
CA SER A 285 -4.59 -2.28 6.25
C SER A 285 -5.72 -3.21 6.70
N GLY A 286 -6.00 -4.27 5.94
CA GLY A 286 -6.97 -5.29 6.34
C GLY A 286 -8.43 -4.83 6.30
N LEU A 287 -8.71 -3.65 5.72
CA LEU A 287 -10.07 -3.21 5.45
C LEU A 287 -10.75 -4.23 4.53
N LYS A 288 -11.76 -4.91 5.04
CA LYS A 288 -12.67 -5.71 4.23
C LYS A 288 -13.88 -4.84 3.95
N PRO A 289 -14.04 -4.27 2.74
CA PRO A 289 -15.22 -3.48 2.39
C PRO A 289 -16.47 -4.37 2.21
N ASP A 290 -16.43 -5.61 2.69
CA ASP A 290 -17.49 -6.59 2.53
C ASP A 290 -18.75 -6.12 3.26
N VAL A 291 -19.81 -6.00 2.48
CA VAL A 291 -21.17 -5.72 2.95
C VAL A 291 -21.74 -7.06 3.45
N PRO A 292 -22.19 -7.16 4.70
CA PRO A 292 -22.84 -8.38 5.16
C PRO A 292 -24.15 -8.58 4.39
N ILE A 293 -24.49 -9.83 4.09
CA ILE A 293 -25.71 -10.16 3.34
C ILE A 293 -26.98 -9.65 4.01
N THR A 294 -26.96 -9.48 5.33
CA THR A 294 -28.05 -8.83 6.08
C THR A 294 -28.32 -7.42 5.58
N SER A 295 -27.30 -6.63 5.24
CA SER A 295 -27.49 -5.29 4.68
C SER A 295 -28.18 -5.26 3.31
N CYS A 296 -28.26 -6.40 2.61
CA CYS A 296 -29.05 -6.54 1.38
C CYS A 296 -30.44 -7.12 1.66
N ALA A 297 -30.52 -8.09 2.59
CA ALA A 297 -31.71 -8.89 2.86
C ALA A 297 -32.66 -8.29 3.91
N THR A 298 -32.16 -7.62 4.95
CA THR A 298 -32.98 -7.14 6.08
C THR A 298 -33.58 -5.74 5.84
N THR A 299 -33.06 -4.99 4.88
CA THR A 299 -33.37 -3.57 4.63
C THR A 299 -34.61 -3.35 3.75
N SER A 300 -35.49 -4.34 3.58
CA SER A 300 -36.66 -4.33 2.68
C SER A 300 -36.34 -4.15 1.19
N CYS A 301 -35.06 -4.11 0.80
CA CYS A 301 -34.64 -3.83 -0.57
C CYS A 301 -34.68 -5.07 -1.48
N HIS A 302 -34.21 -6.22 -0.99
CA HIS A 302 -34.15 -7.50 -1.72
C HIS A 302 -34.86 -8.65 -0.99
N ASN A 303 -35.89 -8.30 -0.19
CA ASN A 303 -36.77 -9.22 0.53
C ASN A 303 -38.25 -8.83 0.28
N ASN A 304 -38.53 -8.36 -0.93
CA ASN A 304 -39.86 -8.09 -1.45
C ASN A 304 -40.29 -9.20 -2.44
N PRO A 305 -41.16 -10.14 -2.00
CA PRO A 305 -41.60 -11.26 -2.83
C PRO A 305 -42.31 -10.83 -4.13
N ALA A 306 -42.79 -9.59 -4.22
CA ALA A 306 -43.44 -9.06 -5.42
C ALA A 306 -42.47 -8.68 -6.56
N LYS A 307 -41.16 -8.62 -6.33
CA LYS A 307 -40.16 -8.18 -7.33
C LYS A 307 -39.30 -9.30 -7.94
N HIS A 308 -39.49 -10.56 -7.55
CA HIS A 308 -38.95 -11.76 -8.22
C HIS A 308 -37.44 -11.78 -8.57
N GLU A 309 -36.60 -10.96 -7.94
CA GLU A 309 -35.15 -10.89 -8.19
C GLU A 309 -34.36 -11.00 -6.87
N GLU A 310 -34.45 -12.15 -6.20
CA GLU A 310 -34.08 -12.24 -4.78
C GLU A 310 -33.20 -13.43 -4.40
N ILE A 311 -32.39 -13.21 -3.37
CA ILE A 311 -31.57 -14.21 -2.67
C ILE A 311 -32.41 -15.45 -2.30
N PHE A 312 -33.69 -15.25 -1.94
CA PHE A 312 -34.65 -16.33 -1.65
C PHE A 312 -34.84 -17.29 -2.83
N GLY A 313 -34.96 -16.76 -4.05
CA GLY A 313 -35.18 -17.53 -5.26
C GLY A 313 -33.95 -18.37 -5.59
N GLU A 314 -32.76 -17.78 -5.53
CA GLU A 314 -31.50 -18.50 -5.77
C GLU A 314 -31.22 -19.57 -4.71
N LEU A 315 -31.49 -19.31 -3.42
CA LEU A 315 -31.35 -20.32 -2.37
C LEU A 315 -32.39 -21.45 -2.50
N ALA A 316 -33.63 -21.13 -2.89
CA ALA A 316 -34.65 -22.16 -3.15
C ALA A 316 -34.33 -23.02 -4.38
N GLN A 317 -33.69 -22.44 -5.40
CA GLN A 317 -33.20 -23.19 -6.56
C GLN A 317 -31.99 -24.05 -6.18
N LEU A 318 -31.06 -23.51 -5.39
CA LEU A 318 -29.94 -24.26 -4.86
C LEU A 318 -30.39 -25.50 -4.09
N ASP A 319 -31.34 -25.34 -3.18
CA ASP A 319 -31.87 -26.44 -2.36
C ASP A 319 -32.55 -27.55 -3.20
N LYS A 320 -33.00 -27.23 -4.43
CA LYS A 320 -33.57 -28.20 -5.38
C LYS A 320 -32.55 -28.81 -6.31
N ASP A 321 -31.49 -28.08 -6.63
CA ASP A 321 -30.43 -28.49 -7.53
C ASP A 321 -29.07 -28.04 -6.99
N LYS A 322 -28.30 -28.99 -6.47
CA LYS A 322 -26.94 -28.74 -5.97
C LYS A 322 -25.94 -28.26 -7.04
N GLN A 323 -26.30 -28.36 -8.34
CA GLN A 323 -25.52 -27.79 -9.45
C GLN A 323 -25.91 -26.34 -9.78
N PHE A 324 -27.00 -25.84 -9.20
CA PHE A 324 -27.43 -24.46 -9.40
C PHE A 324 -26.32 -23.48 -9.03
N VAL A 325 -26.15 -22.42 -9.82
CA VAL A 325 -25.10 -21.41 -9.62
C VAL A 325 -25.76 -20.10 -9.24
N CYS A 326 -25.56 -19.65 -7.99
CA CYS A 326 -26.03 -18.35 -7.55
C CYS A 326 -25.33 -17.27 -8.38
N SER A 327 -26.09 -16.51 -9.15
CA SER A 327 -25.55 -15.64 -10.20
C SER A 327 -26.11 -14.23 -10.13
N TYR A 328 -27.07 -13.95 -9.24
CA TYR A 328 -27.65 -12.64 -9.08
C TYR A 328 -26.61 -11.64 -8.55
N CYS A 329 -25.95 -11.98 -7.44
CA CYS A 329 -24.88 -11.14 -6.86
C CYS A 329 -23.46 -11.60 -7.26
N HIS A 330 -23.31 -12.87 -7.65
CA HIS A 330 -22.02 -13.53 -7.76
C HIS A 330 -21.65 -13.87 -9.21
N THR A 331 -20.34 -13.94 -9.48
CA THR A 331 -19.79 -14.67 -10.62
C THR A 331 -19.73 -16.17 -10.30
N SER A 332 -19.63 -17.03 -11.30
CA SER A 332 -19.79 -18.49 -11.14
C SER A 332 -18.72 -19.12 -10.25
N ASN A 333 -17.51 -18.56 -10.19
CA ASN A 333 -16.45 -18.99 -9.28
C ASN A 333 -16.83 -18.87 -7.79
N VAL A 334 -17.72 -17.94 -7.45
CA VAL A 334 -18.28 -17.78 -6.10
C VAL A 334 -19.63 -18.47 -6.01
N GLY A 335 -20.47 -18.30 -7.04
CA GLY A 335 -21.83 -18.82 -7.11
C GLY A 335 -21.94 -20.34 -7.02
N LYS A 336 -20.88 -21.08 -7.37
CA LYS A 336 -20.79 -22.54 -7.27
C LYS A 336 -20.38 -23.06 -5.88
N LEU A 337 -19.92 -22.18 -4.99
CA LEU A 337 -19.51 -22.55 -3.64
C LEU A 337 -20.73 -22.80 -2.75
N ASP A 338 -20.51 -23.42 -1.60
CA ASP A 338 -21.53 -23.49 -0.55
C ASP A 338 -21.94 -22.09 -0.13
N ALA A 339 -23.26 -21.86 -0.07
CA ALA A 339 -23.79 -20.61 0.45
C ALA A 339 -23.44 -20.51 1.95
N PRO A 340 -22.82 -19.39 2.40
CA PRO A 340 -22.51 -19.22 3.81
C PRO A 340 -23.78 -19.27 4.69
N PRO A 341 -23.70 -19.71 5.96
CA PRO A 341 -24.84 -19.74 6.87
C PRO A 341 -25.59 -18.40 6.96
N SER A 342 -24.87 -17.29 6.85
CA SER A 342 -25.44 -15.95 6.85
C SER A 342 -26.47 -15.72 5.75
N HIS A 343 -26.36 -16.38 4.58
CA HIS A 343 -27.34 -16.25 3.49
C HIS A 343 -28.68 -16.91 3.88
N TYR A 344 -28.63 -18.11 4.47
CA TYR A 344 -29.83 -18.80 4.95
C TYR A 344 -30.46 -18.08 6.15
N LEU A 345 -29.65 -17.63 7.11
CA LEU A 345 -30.15 -16.91 8.28
C LEU A 345 -30.79 -15.56 7.92
N ALA A 346 -30.26 -14.88 6.90
CA ALA A 346 -30.83 -13.63 6.40
C ALA A 346 -32.22 -13.79 5.77
N VAL A 347 -32.61 -15.02 5.44
CA VAL A 347 -33.92 -15.40 4.91
C VAL A 347 -34.69 -16.30 5.87
N GLU A 348 -34.30 -16.32 7.15
CA GLU A 348 -34.94 -17.09 8.22
C GLU A 348 -35.01 -18.61 7.97
N ARG A 349 -34.00 -19.17 7.29
CA ARG A 349 -33.87 -20.60 6.96
C ARG A 349 -32.70 -21.25 7.68
N GLN A 350 -32.80 -22.56 7.87
CA GLN A 350 -31.68 -23.37 8.36
C GLN A 350 -30.57 -23.45 7.30
N PRO A 351 -29.30 -23.23 7.67
CA PRO A 351 -28.17 -23.40 6.77
C PRO A 351 -28.07 -24.82 6.22
N LEU A 352 -27.89 -24.94 4.90
CA LEU A 352 -27.60 -26.21 4.23
C LEU A 352 -26.26 -26.11 3.48
N LYS A 353 -25.56 -27.23 3.35
CA LYS A 353 -24.41 -27.34 2.44
C LYS A 353 -24.84 -28.06 1.17
N ARG A 354 -24.19 -27.77 0.03
CA ARG A 354 -24.47 -28.45 -1.24
C ARG A 354 -24.30 -29.95 -1.17
N THR A 355 -23.39 -30.41 -0.30
CA THR A 355 -23.15 -31.84 -0.04
C THR A 355 -24.31 -32.54 0.65
N ASP A 356 -25.17 -31.79 1.36
CA ASP A 356 -26.34 -32.30 2.07
C ASP A 356 -27.62 -32.26 1.21
N LEU A 357 -27.55 -31.66 0.01
CA LEU A 357 -28.66 -31.54 -0.93
C LEU A 357 -28.75 -32.78 -1.83
N LYS A 358 -29.99 -33.24 -2.09
CA LYS A 358 -30.26 -34.45 -2.87
C LYS A 358 -29.89 -34.25 -4.34
#